data_AF-G5N9S5-F1
#
_entry.id   AF-G5N9S5-F1
#
_cell.length_a   1.000
_cell.length_b   1.000
_cell.length_c   1.000
_cell.angle_alpha   90.00
_cell.angle_beta   90.00
_cell.angle_gamma   90.00
#
_symmetry.space_group_name_H-M   'P 1'
#
loop_
_entity.id
_entity.type
_entity.pdbx_description
1 polymer ?
#
loop_
_entity_poly.entity_id
_entity_poly.type
_entity_poly.pdbx_seq_one_letter_code
_entity_poly.pdbx_strand_id
1 'polypeptide(L)' 'MVPMALYFTGVIDAKDIFASIVNANVILIVAMCVLGAAFFKTG' A
#
# COMPACT_ATOMS: atom_id res chain seq x y z
N MET A 1 -1.12 11.37 5.03
CA MET A 1 -0.70 12.74 4.64
C MET A 1 0.82 12.97 4.73
N VAL A 2 1.57 12.16 5.49
CA VAL A 2 3.04 12.30 5.66
C VAL A 2 3.87 12.17 4.36
N PRO A 3 3.67 11.16 3.47
CA PRO A 3 4.49 11.03 2.26
C PRO A 3 4.22 12.11 1.22
N MET A 4 2.98 12.61 1.13
CA MET A 4 2.66 13.76 0.27
C MET A 4 3.36 15.03 0.73
N ALA A 5 3.40 15.29 2.05
CA ALA A 5 4.13 16.44 2.60
C ALA A 5 5.63 16.36 2.28
N LEU A 6 6.25 15.18 2.48
CA LEU A 6 7.67 14.96 2.19
C LEU A 6 8.00 15.12 0.69
N TYR A 7 7.09 14.74 -0.20
CA TYR A 7 7.21 14.98 -1.65
C TYR A 7 7.12 16.46 -2.01
N PHE A 8 6.12 17.18 -1.49
CA PHE A 8 5.99 18.63 -1.76
C PHE A 8 7.13 19.46 -1.16
N THR A 9 7.76 18.99 -0.08
CA THR A 9 8.97 19.60 0.48
C THR A 9 10.25 19.21 -0.25
N GLY A 10 10.19 18.34 -1.27
CA GLY A 10 11.33 17.91 -2.07
C GLY A 10 12.30 16.95 -1.35
N VAL A 11 11.84 16.31 -0.26
CA VAL A 11 12.67 15.41 0.57
C VAL A 11 12.72 14.00 -0.04
N ILE A 12 11.68 13.60 -0.77
CA ILE A 12 11.55 12.29 -1.42
C ILE A 12 10.95 12.44 -2.81
N ASP A 13 11.33 11.54 -3.72
CA ASP A 13 10.84 11.52 -5.09
C ASP A 13 9.51 10.76 -5.21
N ALA A 14 8.80 10.97 -6.32
CA ALA A 14 7.57 10.23 -6.60
C ALA A 14 7.79 8.71 -6.57
N LYS A 15 8.99 8.24 -6.98
CA LYS A 15 9.38 6.83 -6.93
C LYS A 15 9.40 6.26 -5.50
N ASP A 16 9.82 7.04 -4.52
CA ASP A 16 9.87 6.61 -3.11
C ASP A 16 8.46 6.44 -2.53
N ILE A 17 7.51 7.26 -3.00
CA ILE A 17 6.10 7.13 -2.64
C ILE A 17 5.54 5.80 -3.17
N PHE A 18 5.82 5.46 -4.44
CA PHE A 18 5.38 4.20 -5.02
C PHE A 18 6.10 2.98 -4.44
N ALA A 19 7.37 3.11 -4.04
CA ALA A 19 8.10 2.05 -3.35
C ALA A 19 7.44 1.65 -2.02
N SER A 20 6.81 2.60 -1.32
CA SER A 20 6.05 2.32 -0.11
C SER A 20 4.79 1.46 -0.38
N ILE A 21 4.16 1.62 -1.54
CA ILE A 21 2.97 0.86 -1.94
C ILE A 21 3.33 -0.59 -2.34
N VAL A 22 4.50 -0.78 -2.96
CA VAL A 22 5.00 -2.12 -3.37
C VAL A 22 5.68 -2.86 -2.21
N ASN A 23 5.58 -2.35 -0.98
CA ASN A 23 6.11 -3.03 0.19
C ASN A 23 5.41 -4.40 0.38
N ALA A 24 6.21 -5.45 0.55
CA ALA A 24 5.74 -6.82 0.70
C ALA A 24 4.68 -6.97 1.81
N ASN A 25 4.81 -6.24 2.92
CA ASN A 25 3.83 -6.28 4.01
C ASN A 25 2.47 -5.71 3.59
N VAL A 26 2.46 -4.64 2.79
CA VAL A 26 1.22 -4.04 2.27
C VAL A 26 0.55 -4.98 1.28
N ILE A 27 1.33 -5.61 0.40
CA ILE A 27 0.82 -6.58 -0.58
C ILE A 27 0.20 -7.79 0.14
N LEU A 28 0.84 -8.29 1.21
CA LEU A 28 0.32 -9.41 2.01
C LEU A 28 -1.03 -9.08 2.65
N ILE A 29 -1.17 -7.87 3.23
CA ILE A 29 -2.44 -7.43 3.82
C ILE A 29 -3.53 -7.34 2.75
N VAL A 30 -3.22 -6.75 1.59
CA VAL A 30 -4.19 -6.66 0.48
C VAL A 30 -4.60 -8.05 0.01
N ALA A 31 -3.66 -8.99 -0.12
CA ALA A 31 -3.96 -10.38 -0.49
C ALA A 31 -4.87 -11.05 0.55
N MET A 32 -4.61 -10.86 1.85
CA MET A 32 -5.47 -11.39 2.91
C MET A 32 -6.88 -10.79 2.87
N CYS A 33 -7.02 -9.50 2.56
CA CYS A 33 -8.34 -8.87 2.38
C CYS A 33 -9.13 -9.49 1.21
N VAL A 34 -8.47 -9.74 0.08
CA VAL A 34 -9.10 -10.37 -1.10
C VAL A 34 -9.48 -11.83 -0.80
N LEU A 35 -8.58 -12.58 -0.17
CA LEU A 35 -8.84 -13.96 0.24
C LEU A 35 -9.99 -14.04 1.26
N GLY A 36 -10.00 -13.13 2.24
CA GLY A 36 -11.09 -13.01 3.21
C GLY A 36 -12.42 -12.73 2.51
N ALA A 37 -12.47 -11.76 1.60
CA ALA A 37 -13.68 -11.44 0.83
C ALA A 37 -14.17 -12.62 -0.03
N ALA A 38 -13.26 -13.42 -0.60
CA ALA A 38 -13.60 -14.63 -1.32
C ALA A 38 -14.21 -15.68 -0.39
N PHE A 39 -13.58 -15.95 0.76
CA PHE A 39 -14.11 -16.90 1.75
C PHE A 39 -15.49 -16.49 2.29
N PHE A 40 -15.72 -15.19 2.53
CA PHE A 40 -17.03 -14.67 2.94
C PHE A 40 -18.14 -14.83 1.89
N LYS A 41 -17.79 -14.95 0.60
CA LYS A 41 -18.77 -15.19 -0.47
C LYS A 41 -19.07 -16.67 -0.71
N THR A 42 -18.17 -17.55 -0.32
CA THR A 42 -18.30 -19.01 -0.52
C THR A 42 -18.78 -19.76 0.73
N GLY A 43 -18.81 -19.10 1.88
CA GLY A 43 -19.38 -19.60 3.13
C GLY A 43 -20.85 -19.27 3.29
#